data_AF-A0A6J6RTD4-F1
#
_entry.id   AF-A0A6J6RTD4-F1
#
_cell.length_a   1.000
_cell.length_b   1.000
_cell.length_c   1.000
_cell.angle_alpha   90.00
_cell.angle_beta   90.00
_cell.angle_gamma   90.00
#
_symmetry.space_group_name_H-M   'P 1'
#
loop_
_entity.id
_entity.type
_entity.pdbx_description
1 polymer ?
#
loop_
_entity_poly.entity_id
_entity_poly.type
_entity_poly.pdbx_seq_one_letter_code
_entity_poly.pdbx_strand_id
1 'polypeptide(L)'
;MYVDHRFTLPEALADPARVGVRFSVPPEFTHVRWFGLGPHENYPDRRSGALTGIWGGVPDDLAYLVPQDFGLRTGCRWFELVAPSEGIALRITADAPQTVNCSATWHTDDDLFTARDQTELVRRDFLTVHVDASTRGLGTASCGPDVLPQYRIPAGTHRLRYWMSVRVLSQ
;
A
#
# COMPACT_ATOMS: atom_id res chain seq x y z
N MET A 1 -3.01 -3.83 19.38
CA MET A 1 -1.58 -4.21 19.44
C MET A 1 -0.74 -3.06 18.91
N TYR A 2 0.33 -2.67 19.61
CA TYR A 2 1.34 -1.76 19.06
C TYR A 2 2.42 -2.57 18.34
N VAL A 3 2.91 -2.08 17.21
CA VAL A 3 3.93 -2.76 16.40
C VAL A 3 5.02 -1.76 16.01
N ASP A 4 6.27 -2.18 16.18
CA ASP A 4 7.46 -1.40 15.84
C ASP A 4 8.44 -2.29 15.07
N HIS A 5 8.54 -2.07 13.76
CA HIS A 5 9.48 -2.76 12.89
C HIS A 5 10.70 -1.88 12.63
N ARG A 6 11.88 -2.50 12.68
CA ARG A 6 13.14 -1.89 12.28
C ARG A 6 13.79 -2.72 11.17
N PHE A 7 13.87 -2.14 9.98
CA PHE A 7 14.53 -2.73 8.81
C PHE A 7 15.90 -2.09 8.64
N THR A 8 16.95 -2.88 8.46
CA THR A 8 18.30 -2.37 8.16
C THR A 8 18.71 -2.86 6.78
N LEU A 9 18.78 -1.94 5.82
CA LEU A 9 19.16 -2.22 4.46
C LEU A 9 20.66 -2.01 4.28
N PRO A 10 21.42 -3.05 3.86
CA PRO A 10 22.82 -2.87 3.48
C PRO A 10 22.93 -2.08 2.17
N GLU A 11 24.09 -1.47 1.92
CA GLU A 11 24.35 -0.69 0.70
C GLU A 11 24.09 -1.49 -0.59
N ALA A 12 24.42 -2.79 -0.58
CA ALA A 12 24.18 -3.69 -1.71
C ALA A 12 22.69 -3.89 -2.06
N LEU A 13 21.77 -3.52 -1.17
CA LEU A 13 20.32 -3.58 -1.36
C LEU A 13 19.67 -2.20 -1.32
N ALA A 14 20.43 -1.13 -1.56
CA ALA A 14 19.89 0.22 -1.68
C ALA A 14 18.90 0.33 -2.86
N ASP A 15 17.97 1.29 -2.74
CA ASP A 15 16.90 1.58 -3.71
C ASP A 15 15.93 0.41 -4.03
N PRO A 16 15.38 -0.30 -3.02
CA PRO A 16 14.33 -1.29 -3.27
C PRO A 16 13.02 -0.61 -3.73
N ALA A 17 12.08 -1.40 -4.25
CA ALA A 17 10.74 -0.91 -4.59
C ALA A 17 9.96 -0.41 -3.35
N ARG A 18 10.11 -1.10 -2.21
CA ARG A 18 9.47 -0.76 -0.93
C ARG A 18 10.18 -1.37 0.26
N VAL A 19 9.94 -0.79 1.43
CA VAL A 19 10.36 -1.30 2.75
C VAL A 19 9.15 -1.26 3.68
N GLY A 20 8.67 -2.42 4.09
CA GLY A 20 7.40 -2.56 4.79
C GLY A 20 7.09 -3.99 5.18
N VAL A 21 5.83 -4.22 5.54
CA VAL A 21 5.28 -5.54 5.79
C VAL A 21 4.18 -5.87 4.80
N ARG A 22 4.10 -7.15 4.43
CA ARG A 22 3.05 -7.73 3.60
C ARG A 22 2.33 -8.81 4.39
N PHE A 23 1.00 -8.81 4.33
CA PHE A 23 0.16 -9.89 4.86
C PHE A 23 -1.11 -10.02 4.02
N SER A 24 -1.87 -11.09 4.24
CA SER A 24 -3.17 -11.27 3.61
C SER A 24 -4.29 -11.21 4.65
N VAL A 25 -5.47 -10.78 4.20
CA VAL A 25 -6.71 -10.91 4.98
C VAL A 25 -7.75 -11.74 4.21
N PRO A 26 -8.68 -12.41 4.92
CA PRO A 26 -9.75 -13.20 4.32
C PRO A 26 -10.61 -12.43 3.30
N PRO A 27 -11.31 -13.11 2.37
CA PRO A 27 -12.03 -12.49 1.26
C PRO A 27 -13.25 -11.67 1.69
N GLU A 28 -13.73 -11.83 2.92
CA GLU A 28 -14.83 -11.07 3.51
C GLU A 28 -14.47 -9.57 3.62
N PHE A 29 -13.17 -9.24 3.70
CA PHE A 29 -12.65 -7.87 3.69
C PHE A 29 -12.75 -7.23 2.31
N THR A 30 -13.97 -6.85 1.93
CA THR A 30 -14.33 -6.39 0.59
C THR A 30 -14.23 -4.87 0.39
N HIS A 31 -13.95 -4.11 1.45
CA HIS A 31 -13.92 -2.65 1.41
C HIS A 31 -12.67 -2.09 2.10
N VAL A 32 -12.22 -0.93 1.64
CA VAL A 32 -11.13 -0.17 2.24
C VAL A 32 -11.57 1.24 2.59
N ARG A 33 -11.05 1.78 3.68
CA ARG A 33 -11.21 3.18 4.08
C ARG A 33 -9.88 3.71 4.58
N TRP A 34 -9.58 4.98 4.33
CA TRP A 34 -8.34 5.57 4.84
C TRP A 34 -8.47 7.05 5.12
N PHE A 35 -7.65 7.55 6.04
CA PHE A 35 -7.39 8.98 6.18
C PHE A 35 -5.98 9.27 5.71
N GLY A 36 -5.86 9.90 4.54
CA GLY A 36 -4.59 10.15 3.87
C GLY A 36 -4.82 10.81 2.52
N LEU A 37 -3.83 10.69 1.62
CA LEU A 37 -3.95 11.20 0.26
C LEU A 37 -4.86 10.30 -0.58
N GLY A 38 -5.77 10.90 -1.34
CA GLY A 38 -6.72 10.21 -2.22
C GLY A 38 -7.58 11.18 -3.05
N PRO A 39 -8.67 10.71 -3.67
CA PRO A 39 -9.22 9.34 -3.58
C PRO A 39 -8.47 8.30 -4.42
N HIS A 40 -7.74 8.73 -5.46
CA HIS A 40 -7.02 7.85 -6.38
C HIS A 40 -5.66 7.40 -5.85
N GLU A 41 -5.11 6.37 -6.47
CA GLU A 41 -3.75 5.91 -6.18
C GLU A 41 -2.71 7.02 -6.41
N ASN A 42 -1.71 7.05 -5.54
CA ASN A 42 -0.68 8.06 -5.56
C ASN A 42 0.65 7.49 -5.06
N TYR A 43 1.75 8.06 -5.55
CA TYR A 43 3.11 7.64 -5.28
C TYR A 43 3.97 8.83 -4.82
N PRO A 44 5.13 8.60 -4.16
CA PRO A 44 5.93 9.67 -3.59
C PRO A 44 6.23 10.85 -4.54
N ASP A 45 6.49 10.55 -5.80
CA ASP A 45 6.78 11.49 -6.88
C ASP A 45 5.57 11.83 -7.76
N ARG A 46 4.41 11.19 -7.54
CA ARG A 46 3.15 11.40 -8.27
C ARG A 46 1.96 11.46 -7.31
N ARG A 47 1.88 12.54 -6.52
CA ARG A 47 0.82 12.73 -5.51
C ARG A 47 0.24 14.14 -5.41
N SER A 48 0.69 15.09 -6.25
CA SER A 48 0.21 16.49 -6.21
C SER A 48 -1.28 16.64 -6.53
N GLY A 49 -1.87 15.69 -7.27
CA GLY A 49 -3.30 15.65 -7.54
C GLY A 49 -4.16 15.04 -6.42
N ALA A 50 -3.54 14.44 -5.40
CA ALA A 50 -4.25 13.76 -4.32
C ALA A 50 -4.47 14.71 -3.12
N LEU A 51 -5.69 14.72 -2.59
CA LEU A 51 -6.06 15.56 -1.45
C LEU A 51 -6.04 14.74 -0.15
N THR A 52 -5.65 15.39 0.95
CA THR A 52 -5.77 14.78 2.27
C THR A 52 -7.24 14.77 2.70
N GLY A 53 -7.78 13.59 2.99
CA GLY A 53 -9.19 13.42 3.36
C GLY A 53 -9.49 12.02 3.86
N ILE A 54 -10.73 11.80 4.29
CA ILE A 54 -11.24 10.46 4.57
C ILE A 54 -11.87 9.94 3.29
N TRP A 55 -11.35 8.83 2.79
CA TRP A 55 -11.77 8.18 1.56
C TRP A 55 -12.17 6.74 1.85
N GLY A 56 -12.88 6.12 0.91
CA GLY A 56 -13.22 4.71 0.98
C GLY A 56 -13.92 4.20 -0.25
N GLY A 57 -13.97 2.89 -0.39
CA GLY A 57 -14.55 2.18 -1.53
C GLY A 57 -14.21 0.69 -1.47
N VAL A 58 -14.37 0.02 -2.61
CA VAL A 58 -13.80 -1.32 -2.82
C VAL A 58 -12.29 -1.21 -3.08
N PRO A 59 -11.49 -2.27 -2.83
CA PRO A 59 -10.12 -2.35 -3.33
C PRO A 59 -10.06 -2.05 -4.83
N ASP A 60 -9.01 -1.36 -5.26
CA ASP A 60 -8.85 -0.98 -6.67
C ASP A 60 -8.78 -2.22 -7.58
N ASP A 61 -9.32 -2.09 -8.78
CA ASP A 61 -9.08 -3.04 -9.88
C ASP A 61 -7.86 -2.60 -10.70
N LEU A 62 -7.15 -3.56 -11.30
CA LEU A 62 -5.98 -3.25 -12.12
C LEU A 62 -6.41 -2.50 -13.40
N ALA A 63 -5.88 -1.28 -13.58
CA ALA A 63 -6.16 -0.44 -14.75
C ALA A 63 -5.07 -0.48 -15.84
N TYR A 64 -3.96 -1.20 -15.63
CA TYR A 64 -2.77 -1.16 -16.49
C TYR A 64 -2.73 -2.34 -17.46
N LEU A 65 -2.47 -2.07 -18.75
CA LEU A 65 -2.45 -3.10 -19.81
C LEU A 65 -1.47 -4.24 -19.51
N VAL A 66 -0.25 -3.88 -19.10
CA VAL A 66 0.73 -4.80 -18.53
C VAL A 66 0.57 -4.74 -17.01
N PRO A 67 0.25 -5.86 -16.34
CA PRO A 67 0.19 -5.93 -14.88
C PRO A 67 1.44 -5.36 -14.20
N GLN A 68 1.22 -4.53 -13.18
CA GLN A 68 2.26 -3.82 -12.44
C GLN A 68 1.71 -3.37 -11.08
N ASP A 69 2.58 -2.83 -10.22
CA ASP A 69 2.19 -2.28 -8.92
C ASP A 69 1.11 -1.19 -9.07
N PHE A 70 0.07 -1.26 -8.23
CA PHE A 70 -1.07 -0.35 -8.27
C PHE A 70 -1.77 -0.26 -6.91
N GLY A 71 -2.62 0.76 -6.77
CA GLY A 71 -3.48 0.92 -5.60
C GLY A 71 -2.84 1.59 -4.39
N LEU A 72 -1.59 2.04 -4.48
CA LEU A 72 -0.87 2.69 -3.38
C LEU A 72 -1.59 3.96 -2.90
N ARG A 73 -1.75 4.09 -1.58
CA ARG A 73 -2.23 5.28 -0.87
C ARG A 73 -1.11 5.78 0.05
N THR A 74 -0.51 6.93 -0.27
CA THR A 74 0.56 7.50 0.56
C THR A 74 0.03 8.41 1.66
N GLY A 75 0.85 8.60 2.70
CA GLY A 75 0.56 9.57 3.76
C GLY A 75 -0.66 9.20 4.62
N CYS A 76 -0.97 7.91 4.76
CA CYS A 76 -2.08 7.44 5.57
C CYS A 76 -1.77 7.63 7.06
N ARG A 77 -2.67 8.31 7.75
CA ARG A 77 -2.73 8.40 9.22
C ARG A 77 -3.41 7.15 9.79
N TRP A 78 -4.41 6.64 9.09
CA TRP A 78 -4.96 5.32 9.32
C TRP A 78 -5.48 4.71 8.00
N PHE A 79 -5.49 3.39 7.95
CA PHE A 79 -6.00 2.57 6.85
C PHE A 79 -6.83 1.41 7.44
N GLU A 80 -7.99 1.16 6.87
CA GLU A 80 -8.94 0.14 7.32
C GLU A 80 -9.27 -0.81 6.20
N LEU A 81 -9.24 -2.09 6.54
CA LEU A 81 -9.82 -3.17 5.77
C LEU A 81 -11.14 -3.51 6.45
N VAL A 82 -12.23 -3.50 5.70
CA VAL A 82 -13.58 -3.62 6.23
C VAL A 82 -14.23 -4.87 5.67
N ALA A 83 -14.77 -5.71 6.55
CA ALA A 83 -15.58 -6.88 6.22
C ALA A 83 -17.04 -6.63 6.62
N PRO A 84 -17.87 -6.07 5.71
CA PRO A 84 -19.24 -5.69 6.05
C PRO A 84 -20.12 -6.86 6.47
N SER A 85 -19.95 -8.04 5.86
CA SER A 85 -20.71 -9.25 6.20
C SER A 85 -20.48 -9.69 7.65
N GLU A 86 -19.25 -9.50 8.13
CA GLU A 86 -18.82 -9.86 9.47
C GLU A 86 -19.03 -8.73 10.49
N GLY A 87 -19.38 -7.52 10.04
CA GLY A 87 -19.51 -6.34 10.90
C GLY A 87 -18.20 -5.94 11.57
N ILE A 88 -17.04 -6.22 10.96
CA ILE A 88 -15.72 -5.89 11.54
C ILE A 88 -14.84 -5.08 10.57
N ALA A 89 -13.86 -4.38 11.14
CA ALA A 89 -12.77 -3.77 10.39
C ALA A 89 -11.42 -4.00 11.08
N LEU A 90 -10.39 -4.31 10.30
CA LEU A 90 -9.00 -4.29 10.73
C LEU A 90 -8.43 -2.90 10.44
N ARG A 91 -8.08 -2.15 11.49
CA ARG A 91 -7.47 -0.81 11.37
C ARG A 91 -5.98 -0.86 11.65
N ILE A 92 -5.22 -0.26 10.74
CA ILE A 92 -3.83 0.17 10.91
C ILE A 92 -3.84 1.68 11.18
N THR A 93 -3.22 2.13 12.26
CA THR A 93 -3.09 3.56 12.61
C THR A 93 -1.63 3.91 12.81
N ALA A 94 -1.11 4.84 12.02
CA ALA A 94 0.28 5.26 12.09
C ALA A 94 0.61 5.88 13.45
N ASP A 95 1.84 5.66 13.93
CA ASP A 95 2.35 6.30 15.15
C ASP A 95 2.74 7.76 14.88
N ALA A 96 1.88 8.70 15.26
CA ALA A 96 2.06 10.12 14.97
C ALA A 96 3.41 10.66 15.50
N PRO A 97 4.04 11.63 14.81
CA PRO A 97 3.57 12.35 13.62
C PRO A 97 3.83 11.60 12.29
N GLN A 98 4.28 10.35 12.32
CA GLN A 98 4.56 9.57 11.12
C GLN A 98 3.26 9.19 10.41
N THR A 99 3.38 8.93 9.10
CA THR A 99 2.34 8.33 8.27
C THR A 99 2.89 7.04 7.65
N VAL A 100 1.98 6.21 7.12
CA VAL A 100 2.33 4.98 6.41
C VAL A 100 1.81 5.03 4.99
N ASN A 101 2.43 4.31 4.07
CA ASN A 101 1.83 4.06 2.77
C ASN A 101 1.16 2.68 2.80
N CYS A 102 -0.03 2.56 2.23
CA CYS A 102 -0.78 1.31 2.24
C CYS A 102 -1.32 0.98 0.84
N SER A 103 -1.36 -0.30 0.52
CA SER A 103 -2.10 -0.84 -0.63
C SER A 103 -2.87 -2.07 -0.19
N ALA A 104 -4.00 -2.34 -0.83
CA ALA A 104 -4.74 -3.57 -0.65
C ALA A 104 -5.36 -4.00 -1.97
N THR A 105 -4.97 -5.15 -2.49
CA THR A 105 -5.35 -5.64 -3.83
C THR A 105 -5.67 -7.13 -3.80
N TRP A 106 -6.43 -7.60 -4.78
CA TRP A 106 -6.82 -9.01 -4.92
C TRP A 106 -5.77 -9.89 -5.62
N HIS A 107 -4.56 -9.36 -5.82
CA HIS A 107 -3.46 -10.04 -6.49
C HIS A 107 -2.21 -10.01 -5.61
N THR A 108 -1.37 -11.03 -5.72
CA THR A 108 -0.06 -11.01 -5.06
C THR A 108 0.97 -10.27 -5.93
N ASP A 109 2.10 -9.91 -5.32
CA ASP A 109 3.22 -9.31 -6.07
C ASP A 109 3.72 -10.26 -7.18
N ASP A 110 3.74 -11.57 -6.91
CA ASP A 110 4.16 -12.60 -7.86
C ASP A 110 3.15 -12.77 -9.01
N ASP A 111 1.85 -12.62 -8.74
CA ASP A 111 0.81 -12.61 -9.78
C ASP A 111 1.03 -11.45 -10.75
N LEU A 112 1.25 -10.25 -10.21
CA LEU A 112 1.47 -9.04 -11.01
C LEU A 112 2.80 -9.11 -11.78
N PHE A 113 3.83 -9.71 -11.19
CA PHE A 113 5.14 -9.82 -11.83
C PHE A 113 5.16 -10.85 -12.97
N THR A 114 4.41 -11.95 -12.82
CA THR A 114 4.44 -13.07 -13.79
C THR A 114 3.49 -12.84 -14.97
N ALA A 115 2.36 -12.16 -14.75
CA ALA A 115 1.34 -11.95 -15.77
C ALA A 115 1.82 -10.98 -16.86
N ARG A 116 1.65 -11.37 -18.13
CA ARG A 116 2.04 -10.55 -19.30
C ARG A 116 0.97 -9.55 -19.71
N ASP A 117 -0.29 -9.88 -19.41
CA ASP A 117 -1.45 -9.03 -19.64
C ASP A 117 -2.54 -9.31 -18.59
N GLN A 118 -3.55 -8.45 -18.55
CA GLN A 118 -4.62 -8.51 -17.55
C GLN A 118 -5.44 -9.82 -17.59
N THR A 119 -5.49 -10.52 -18.73
CA THR A 119 -6.32 -11.73 -18.87
C THR A 119 -5.70 -12.95 -18.18
N GLU A 120 -4.39 -12.92 -17.91
CA GLU A 120 -3.68 -13.96 -17.15
C GLU A 120 -3.91 -13.81 -15.64
N LEU A 121 -4.43 -12.67 -15.17
CA LEU A 121 -4.65 -12.43 -13.74
C LEU A 121 -5.91 -13.10 -13.23
N VAL A 122 -5.72 -13.90 -12.18
CA VAL A 122 -6.81 -14.50 -11.42
C VAL A 122 -6.89 -13.79 -10.07
N ARG A 123 -8.08 -13.29 -9.75
CA ARG A 123 -8.39 -12.74 -8.42
C ARG A 123 -8.20 -13.84 -7.36
N ARG A 124 -7.42 -13.53 -6.33
CA ARG A 124 -7.23 -14.40 -5.17
C ARG A 124 -8.46 -14.37 -4.26
N ASP A 125 -8.62 -15.43 -3.49
CA ASP A 125 -9.61 -15.58 -2.42
C ASP A 125 -9.14 -14.94 -1.09
N PHE A 126 -8.20 -13.99 -1.18
CA PHE A 126 -7.73 -13.18 -0.08
C PHE A 126 -7.26 -11.83 -0.63
N LEU A 127 -7.24 -10.82 0.23
CA LEU A 127 -6.72 -9.50 -0.11
C LEU A 127 -5.25 -9.41 0.34
N THR A 128 -4.34 -9.13 -0.59
CA THR A 128 -2.94 -8.81 -0.30
C THR A 128 -2.84 -7.39 0.20
N VAL A 129 -2.21 -7.18 1.35
CA VAL A 129 -2.08 -5.88 2.00
C VAL A 129 -0.62 -5.56 2.23
N HIS A 130 -0.22 -4.34 1.88
CA HIS A 130 1.08 -3.80 2.22
C HIS A 130 0.93 -2.60 3.14
N VAL A 131 1.82 -2.51 4.13
CA VAL A 131 1.99 -1.34 4.99
C VAL A 131 3.47 -0.99 4.97
N ASP A 132 3.80 0.12 4.33
CA ASP A 132 5.17 0.49 4.01
C ASP A 132 5.64 1.66 4.89
N ALA A 133 6.88 1.53 5.37
CA ALA A 133 7.66 2.64 5.91
C ALA A 133 8.11 3.59 4.80
N SER A 134 8.43 3.02 3.64
CA SER A 134 8.96 3.73 2.48
C SER A 134 8.59 2.98 1.21
N THR A 135 8.15 3.71 0.20
CA THR A 135 7.86 3.20 -1.15
C THR A 135 8.67 4.06 -2.12
N ARG A 136 9.23 3.46 -3.17
CA ARG A 136 9.99 4.18 -4.19
C ARG A 136 9.05 5.00 -5.07
N GLY A 137 9.55 6.09 -5.66
CA GLY A 137 8.85 6.79 -6.74
C GLY A 137 8.67 5.94 -8.00
N LEU A 138 7.88 6.42 -8.95
CA LEU A 138 7.64 5.77 -10.23
C LEU A 138 8.69 6.15 -11.29
N GLY A 139 9.05 7.43 -11.38
CA GLY A 139 9.83 7.97 -12.50
C GLY A 139 9.09 7.84 -13.83
N THR A 140 9.84 7.94 -14.94
CA THR A 140 9.31 7.78 -16.30
C THR A 140 10.27 6.98 -17.19
N ALA A 141 11.01 6.03 -16.59
CA ALA A 141 12.10 5.29 -17.23
C ALA A 141 11.72 4.45 -18.46
N SER A 142 10.43 4.28 -18.76
CA SER A 142 9.97 3.71 -20.03
C SER A 142 10.39 4.56 -21.23
N CYS A 143 10.38 5.89 -21.08
CA CYS A 143 10.89 6.85 -22.06
C CYS A 143 11.14 8.19 -21.35
N GLY A 144 12.21 8.26 -20.57
CA GLY A 144 12.47 9.42 -19.72
C GLY A 144 13.43 9.11 -18.57
N PRO A 145 13.60 10.04 -17.63
CA PRO A 145 14.42 9.83 -16.45
C PRO A 145 13.84 8.75 -15.53
N ASP A 146 14.73 8.07 -14.83
CA ASP A 146 14.38 7.28 -13.65
C ASP A 146 13.96 8.19 -12.48
N VAL A 147 13.54 7.58 -11.38
CA VAL A 147 13.15 8.23 -10.13
C VAL A 147 14.23 9.19 -9.65
N LEU A 148 13.82 10.44 -9.36
CA LEU A 148 14.70 11.45 -8.81
C LEU A 148 15.26 11.02 -7.44
N PRO A 149 16.49 11.40 -7.08
CA PRO A 149 17.16 10.91 -5.86
C PRO A 149 16.34 11.04 -4.57
N GLN A 150 15.56 12.10 -4.40
CA GLN A 150 14.74 12.33 -3.20
C GLN A 150 13.54 11.38 -3.05
N TYR A 151 13.20 10.61 -4.09
CA TYR A 151 12.12 9.62 -4.08
C TYR A 151 12.63 8.18 -4.16
N ARG A 152 13.96 7.99 -4.09
CA ARG A 152 14.59 6.68 -3.94
C ARG A 152 14.65 6.28 -2.47
N ILE A 153 14.78 4.97 -2.21
CA ILE A 153 14.90 4.45 -0.84
C ILE A 153 16.39 4.23 -0.52
N PRO A 154 17.01 5.01 0.38
CA PRO A 154 18.43 4.84 0.70
C PRO A 154 18.69 3.52 1.46
N ALA A 155 19.95 3.10 1.52
CA ALA A 155 20.37 2.12 2.52
C ALA A 155 20.25 2.70 3.95
N GLY A 156 20.34 1.84 4.96
CA GLY A 156 20.30 2.23 6.37
C GLY A 156 19.04 1.74 7.10
N THR A 157 18.70 2.43 8.20
CA THR A 157 17.57 2.02 9.05
C THR A 157 16.27 2.68 8.62
N HIS A 158 15.27 1.88 8.29
CA HIS A 158 13.88 2.29 8.10
C HIS A 158 13.04 1.77 9.26
N ARG A 159 12.12 2.59 9.77
CA ARG A 159 11.28 2.24 10.90
C ARG A 159 9.82 2.40 10.55
N LEU A 160 9.02 1.38 10.84
CA LEU A 160 7.57 1.37 10.64
C LEU A 160 6.89 1.14 11.98
N ARG A 161 6.09 2.12 12.42
CA ARG A 161 5.38 2.06 13.69
C ARG A 161 3.90 2.32 13.50
N TYR A 162 3.09 1.44 14.04
CA TYR A 162 1.64 1.55 13.95
C TYR A 162 0.93 0.78 15.07
N TRP A 163 -0.30 1.17 15.32
CA TRP A 163 -1.27 0.42 16.09
C TRP A 163 -2.12 -0.41 15.13
N MET A 164 -2.30 -1.68 15.46
CA MET A 164 -3.24 -2.58 14.79
C MET A 164 -4.38 -2.95 15.75
N SER A 165 -5.62 -2.77 15.31
CA SER A 165 -6.81 -3.06 16.10
C SER A 165 -7.92 -3.63 15.22
N VAL A 166 -8.64 -4.63 15.72
CA VAL A 166 -9.94 -5.01 15.16
C VAL A 166 -11.02 -4.14 15.80
N ARG A 167 -11.95 -3.64 14.99
CA ARG A 167 -13.09 -2.81 15.40
C ARG A 167 -14.37 -3.52 15.00
N VAL A 168 -15.37 -3.47 15.88
CA VAL A 168 -16.74 -3.84 15.54
C VAL A 168 -17.42 -2.62 14.95
N LEU A 169 -18.06 -2.80 13.80
CA LEU A 169 -18.83 -1.76 13.13
C LEU A 169 -20.20 -1.70 13.80
N SER A 170 -20.56 -0.54 14.35
CA SER A 170 -21.94 -0.28 14.75
C SER A 170 -22.81 -0.21 13.49
N GLN A 171 -23.93 -0.93 13.51
CA GLN A 171 -24.97 -0.85 12.48
C GLN A 171 -25.54 0.57 12.36
#